data_AF-A0A0J9ENH1-F1
#
_entry.id   AF-A0A0J9ENH1-F1
#
_cell.length_a   1.000
_cell.length_b   1.000
_cell.length_c   1.000
_cell.angle_alpha   90.00
_cell.angle_beta   90.00
_cell.angle_gamma   90.00
#
_symmetry.space_group_name_H-M   'P 1'
#
loop_
_entity.id
_entity.type
_entity.pdbx_description
1 polymer ?
#
loop_
_entity_poly.entity_id
_entity_poly.type
_entity_poly.pdbx_seq_one_letter_code
_entity_poly.pdbx_strand_id
1 'polypeptide(L)'
;MNNQPYHTDRVNEYPDAVLNAAETSEADIPITPLPNPGEGGPVDSGNGTDNGGIPVIPLPNPGEGGPVDSGNRPFPPIFRPVFPGGTGGSVTVIPGITFPCFNCTATSFGRVRFLNASTGYQPFYVYLGNWMVASGLANGDITSYVQSASGTQTVTVSGANGYVYIQKSIQVSASSSMTIAIINTASGLDIMEISDISCNAPSGNSCLRTCNLSQNLGPFDVSIGNQNNSYTAFTNVRYREVTPYTSFYPGWYQLYIARTGAFPSTYVATATANMSANMSYTLYIFNAPNATEGLRTMVVSN
;
A
#
# COMPACT_ATOMS: atom_id res chain seq x y z
N MET A 1 35.96 54.89 49.74
CA MET A 1 37.26 54.36 50.23
C MET A 1 37.28 52.88 49.85
N ASN A 2 37.74 52.54 48.64
CA ASN A 2 39.10 52.09 48.30
C ASN A 2 39.56 50.83 49.06
N ASN A 3 39.57 49.67 48.38
CA ASN A 3 40.81 49.00 47.93
C ASN A 3 40.57 47.53 47.46
N GLN A 4 40.98 47.22 46.23
CA GLN A 4 41.50 45.88 45.85
C GLN A 4 42.92 45.70 46.46
N PRO A 5 43.60 44.52 46.42
CA PRO A 5 44.28 43.98 45.21
C PRO A 5 44.36 42.42 45.17
N TYR A 6 44.74 41.75 44.07
CA TYR A 6 46.14 41.37 43.74
C TYR A 6 46.35 41.07 42.25
N HIS A 7 47.44 41.64 41.72
CA HIS A 7 48.20 41.41 40.46
C HIS A 7 48.89 40.02 40.41
N THR A 8 49.56 39.49 39.35
CA THR A 8 50.36 40.02 38.20
C THR A 8 50.47 39.02 37.01
N ASP A 9 50.39 39.54 35.78
CA ASP A 9 51.29 39.50 34.59
C ASP A 9 52.06 38.26 34.09
N ARG A 10 51.88 37.98 32.78
CA ARG A 10 52.93 37.92 31.72
C ARG A 10 52.31 37.55 30.34
N VAL A 11 52.75 37.94 29.13
CA VAL A 11 53.40 39.09 28.47
C VAL A 11 53.51 38.71 26.97
N ASN A 12 53.20 39.65 26.07
CA ASN A 12 53.60 39.86 24.65
C ASN A 12 53.46 38.75 23.58
N GLU A 13 52.83 39.06 22.43
CA GLU A 13 53.52 39.63 21.24
C GLU A 13 52.53 40.03 20.12
N TYR A 14 52.72 41.22 19.53
CA TYR A 14 52.13 41.74 18.28
C TYR A 14 53.34 42.07 17.36
N PRO A 15 53.22 42.13 16.01
CA PRO A 15 52.83 43.42 15.44
C PRO A 15 52.02 43.40 14.12
N ASP A 16 51.54 44.60 13.82
CA ASP A 16 50.77 45.11 12.69
C ASP A 16 51.36 44.89 11.30
N ALA A 17 50.49 44.91 10.30
CA ALA A 17 50.77 45.58 9.03
C ALA A 17 49.47 46.11 8.39
N VAL A 18 49.30 47.43 8.45
CA VAL A 18 48.35 48.20 7.64
C VAL A 18 49.12 48.75 6.44
N LEU A 19 48.62 48.51 5.22
CA LEU A 19 49.00 49.27 4.02
C LEU A 19 47.73 49.79 3.35
N ASN A 20 47.68 51.10 3.20
CA ASN A 20 46.62 51.88 2.56
C ASN A 20 46.85 52.03 1.04
N ALA A 21 45.72 52.25 0.35
CA ALA A 21 45.52 53.02 -0.89
C ALA A 21 45.87 52.37 -2.25
N ALA A 22 44.82 52.11 -3.03
CA ALA A 22 44.69 52.55 -4.43
C ALA A 22 43.19 52.55 -4.84
N GLU A 23 42.60 53.74 -5.01
CA GLU A 23 41.41 53.93 -5.84
C GLU A 23 41.81 53.80 -7.32
N THR A 24 41.02 53.07 -8.10
CA THR A 24 40.87 53.29 -9.55
C THR A 24 39.42 52.99 -9.94
N SER A 25 38.83 53.93 -10.68
CA SER A 25 37.45 53.96 -11.16
C SER A 25 37.17 53.05 -12.35
N GLU A 26 35.90 52.66 -12.49
CA GLU A 26 35.11 52.41 -13.71
C GLU A 26 35.58 51.38 -14.77
N ALA A 27 34.76 50.34 -15.00
CA ALA A 27 34.07 50.10 -16.29
C ALA A 27 33.31 48.75 -16.30
N ASP A 28 32.11 48.79 -16.90
CA ASP A 28 31.25 47.68 -17.35
C ASP A 28 31.90 46.29 -17.47
N ILE A 29 31.39 45.34 -16.67
CA ILE A 29 31.44 43.91 -17.00
C ILE A 29 30.05 43.50 -17.53
N PRO A 30 29.92 43.07 -18.80
CA PRO A 30 28.65 42.59 -19.32
C PRO A 30 28.31 41.28 -18.63
N ILE A 31 27.21 41.28 -17.87
CA ILE A 31 26.58 40.06 -17.37
C ILE A 31 25.83 39.43 -18.54
N THR A 32 26.32 38.31 -19.07
CA THR A 32 25.56 37.47 -19.99
C THR A 32 24.36 36.90 -19.23
N PRO A 33 23.12 37.02 -19.75
CA PRO A 33 21.96 36.38 -19.14
C PRO A 33 22.19 34.88 -19.01
N LEU A 34 21.76 34.31 -17.88
CA LEU A 34 21.72 32.86 -17.72
C LEU A 34 20.82 32.27 -18.81
N PRO A 35 21.23 31.19 -19.51
CA PRO A 35 20.36 30.48 -20.44
C PRO A 35 19.06 30.05 -19.75
N ASN A 36 17.93 30.17 -20.46
CA ASN A 36 16.65 29.72 -19.92
C ASN A 36 16.69 28.20 -19.64
N PRO A 37 16.08 27.72 -18.54
CA PRO A 37 15.92 26.30 -18.30
C PRO A 37 15.18 25.63 -19.47
N GLY A 38 15.90 24.85 -20.28
CA GLY A 38 15.35 24.13 -21.43
C GLY A 38 16.20 24.14 -22.72
N GLU A 39 17.25 24.96 -22.83
CA GLU A 39 18.04 25.09 -24.08
C GLU A 39 19.39 24.35 -24.07
N GLY A 40 19.54 23.31 -23.23
CA GLY A 40 20.73 22.46 -23.20
C GLY A 40 20.53 21.16 -23.97
N GLY A 41 20.63 21.18 -25.29
CA GLY A 41 20.83 19.95 -26.08
C GLY A 41 22.27 19.45 -25.91
N PRO A 42 22.54 18.13 -25.95
CA PRO A 42 23.91 17.62 -25.83
C PRO A 42 24.79 18.11 -26.98
N VAL A 43 25.91 18.73 -26.64
CA VAL A 43 27.01 18.99 -27.58
C VAL A 43 27.80 17.70 -27.80
N ASP A 44 27.82 17.22 -29.04
CA ASP A 44 28.68 16.13 -29.48
C ASP A 44 30.15 16.58 -29.40
N SER A 45 30.96 15.81 -28.68
CA SER A 45 32.42 15.96 -28.66
C SER A 45 33.02 14.58 -28.87
N GLY A 46 33.15 14.18 -30.13
CA GLY A 46 33.93 13.01 -30.50
C GLY A 46 35.40 13.18 -30.16
N ASN A 47 35.99 12.23 -29.44
CA ASN A 47 36.92 11.21 -29.97
C ASN A 47 37.73 10.56 -28.81
N GLY A 48 37.77 9.22 -28.73
CA GLY A 48 38.78 8.48 -27.93
C GLY A 48 38.25 7.36 -27.02
N THR A 49 38.24 6.14 -27.57
CA THR A 49 38.52 4.80 -27.00
C THR A 49 38.40 4.48 -25.49
N ASP A 50 37.69 3.36 -25.24
CA ASP A 50 37.87 2.32 -24.20
C ASP A 50 36.86 2.20 -23.03
N ASN A 51 36.04 1.15 -23.15
CA ASN A 51 35.52 0.20 -22.14
C ASN A 51 34.76 0.70 -20.89
N GLY A 52 33.48 0.26 -20.77
CA GLY A 52 32.89 -0.11 -19.47
C GLY A 52 31.58 0.55 -19.01
N GLY A 53 30.81 1.21 -19.88
CA GLY A 53 29.55 1.86 -19.49
C GLY A 53 28.34 0.92 -19.51
N ILE A 54 27.89 0.46 -18.34
CA ILE A 54 26.56 -0.11 -18.12
C ILE A 54 25.51 0.91 -18.61
N PRO A 55 24.54 0.56 -19.49
CA PRO A 55 23.54 1.52 -19.93
C PRO A 55 22.64 1.88 -18.75
N VAL A 56 22.83 3.10 -18.22
CA VAL A 56 21.87 3.71 -17.30
C VAL A 56 20.65 4.08 -18.15
N ILE A 57 19.58 3.31 -18.01
CA ILE A 57 18.27 3.70 -18.52
C ILE A 57 17.90 4.99 -17.77
N PRO A 58 17.71 6.14 -18.45
CA PRO A 58 17.31 7.35 -17.78
C PRO A 58 16.00 7.10 -17.03
N LEU A 59 15.95 7.44 -15.73
CA LEU A 59 14.67 7.53 -15.05
C LEU A 59 13.83 8.61 -15.76
N PRO A 60 12.53 8.35 -16.05
CA PRO A 60 11.63 9.39 -16.52
C PRO A 60 11.66 10.59 -15.58
N ASN A 61 11.75 11.80 -16.14
CA ASN A 61 11.74 13.05 -15.37
C ASN A 61 10.47 13.15 -14.51
N PRO A 62 10.57 13.50 -13.21
CA PRO A 62 9.42 13.79 -12.37
C PRO A 62 8.76 15.10 -12.83
N GLY A 63 7.77 15.02 -13.71
CA GLY A 63 7.00 16.19 -14.15
C GLY A 63 6.19 16.04 -15.43
N GLU A 64 6.49 15.06 -16.29
CA GLU A 64 5.79 14.92 -17.57
C GLU A 64 4.99 13.60 -17.61
N GLY A 65 3.68 13.72 -17.38
CA GLY A 65 2.72 12.67 -17.71
C GLY A 65 2.09 11.94 -16.52
N GLY A 66 1.59 12.67 -15.52
CA GLY A 66 0.48 12.16 -14.70
C GLY A 66 -0.81 12.15 -15.52
N PRO A 67 -1.73 11.18 -15.35
CA PRO A 67 -2.99 11.15 -16.08
C PRO A 67 -3.81 12.43 -15.85
N VAL A 68 -4.17 13.13 -16.92
CA VAL A 68 -5.17 14.21 -16.87
C VAL A 68 -6.55 13.60 -16.64
N ASP A 69 -7.14 13.91 -15.48
CA ASP A 69 -8.50 13.51 -15.12
C ASP A 69 -9.50 14.13 -16.10
N SER A 70 -9.98 13.33 -17.04
CA SER A 70 -11.14 13.68 -17.87
C SER A 70 -12.38 13.34 -17.06
N GLY A 71 -12.80 14.28 -16.20
CA GLY A 71 -13.78 14.13 -15.10
C GLY A 71 -15.20 13.71 -15.48
N ASN A 72 -15.36 12.65 -16.28
CA ASN A 72 -16.64 12.07 -16.63
C ASN A 72 -16.50 10.57 -16.97
N ARG A 73 -15.83 9.80 -16.10
CA ARG A 73 -15.76 8.33 -16.20
C ARG A 73 -16.50 7.71 -15.01
N PRO A 74 -17.36 6.69 -15.22
CA PRO A 74 -18.00 5.99 -14.12
C PRO A 74 -16.93 5.22 -13.34
N PHE A 75 -16.51 5.78 -12.21
CA PHE A 75 -15.57 5.13 -11.30
C PHE A 75 -16.20 3.85 -10.74
N PRO A 76 -15.42 2.75 -10.58
CA PRO A 76 -15.92 1.60 -9.86
C PRO A 76 -16.29 2.03 -8.42
N PRO A 77 -17.40 1.54 -7.86
CA PRO A 77 -17.75 1.88 -6.49
C PRO A 77 -16.66 1.36 -5.55
N ILE A 78 -16.00 2.28 -4.84
CA ILE A 78 -15.12 1.92 -3.71
C ILE A 78 -16.04 1.39 -2.62
N PHE A 79 -15.95 0.09 -2.31
CA PHE A 79 -16.67 -0.45 -1.18
C PHE A 79 -15.92 -0.03 0.08
N ARG A 80 -16.54 0.90 0.81
CA ARG A 80 -16.09 1.35 2.13
C ARG A 80 -16.87 0.54 3.16
N PRO A 81 -16.34 -0.59 3.66
CA PRO A 81 -16.96 -1.23 4.80
C PRO A 81 -17.00 -0.22 5.95
N VAL A 82 -18.19 0.09 6.43
CA VAL A 82 -18.35 0.89 7.64
C VAL A 82 -17.86 0.02 8.79
N PHE A 83 -16.65 0.27 9.26
CA PHE A 83 -16.14 -0.31 10.50
C PHE A 83 -16.90 0.37 11.65
N PRO A 84 -17.81 -0.33 12.35
CA PRO A 84 -18.47 0.26 13.50
C PRO A 84 -17.39 0.44 14.58
N GLY A 85 -17.23 1.67 15.07
CA GLY A 85 -16.65 1.88 16.38
C GLY A 85 -17.51 1.11 17.39
N GLY A 86 -17.01 -0.05 17.83
CA GLY A 86 -17.69 -0.98 18.73
C GLY A 86 -18.50 -2.06 18.00
N THR A 87 -18.06 -3.32 18.15
CA THR A 87 -18.83 -4.57 17.95
C THR A 87 -19.47 -4.83 16.57
N GLY A 88 -18.69 -5.52 15.73
CA GLY A 88 -19.09 -6.56 14.76
C GLY A 88 -20.44 -6.47 14.05
N GLY A 89 -20.45 -5.97 12.81
CA GLY A 89 -21.57 -6.15 11.86
C GLY A 89 -21.08 -6.55 10.47
N SER A 90 -21.65 -7.62 9.90
CA SER A 90 -21.32 -8.16 8.58
C SER A 90 -22.16 -7.52 7.47
N VAL A 91 -21.56 -7.22 6.32
CA VAL A 91 -22.26 -6.71 5.13
C VAL A 91 -22.36 -7.80 4.06
N THR A 92 -23.58 -8.04 3.58
CA THR A 92 -23.86 -8.94 2.45
C THR A 92 -23.72 -8.18 1.14
N VAL A 93 -22.87 -8.68 0.24
CA VAL A 93 -22.68 -8.14 -1.11
C VAL A 93 -23.65 -8.82 -2.08
N ILE A 94 -24.40 -8.02 -2.84
CA ILE A 94 -25.35 -8.47 -3.86
C ILE A 94 -24.62 -8.64 -5.21
N PRO A 95 -24.80 -9.76 -5.93
CA PRO A 95 -24.22 -9.97 -7.27
C PRO A 95 -25.03 -9.24 -8.35
N GLY A 96 -24.36 -8.56 -9.28
CA GLY A 96 -25.04 -7.95 -10.45
C GLY A 96 -24.30 -6.87 -11.24
N ILE A 97 -23.11 -6.43 -10.84
CA ILE A 97 -22.35 -5.41 -11.57
C ILE A 97 -21.28 -6.05 -12.48
N THR A 98 -21.57 -6.10 -13.78
CA THR A 98 -20.60 -6.38 -14.83
C THR A 98 -19.78 -5.11 -15.09
N PHE A 99 -18.51 -5.12 -14.69
CA PHE A 99 -17.59 -4.02 -14.97
C PHE A 99 -17.22 -4.01 -16.45
N PRO A 100 -17.31 -2.87 -17.14
CA PRO A 100 -16.76 -2.76 -18.48
C PRO A 100 -15.25 -2.96 -18.36
N CYS A 101 -14.72 -3.89 -19.13
CA CYS A 101 -13.30 -4.13 -19.14
C CYS A 101 -12.67 -3.13 -20.12
N PHE A 102 -12.27 -1.99 -19.59
CA PHE A 102 -11.79 -0.86 -20.37
C PHE A 102 -10.38 -1.19 -20.90
N ASN A 103 -10.25 -1.38 -22.22
CA ASN A 103 -9.07 -1.88 -22.98
C ASN A 103 -8.83 -3.39 -23.03
N CYS A 104 -9.89 -4.19 -23.04
CA CYS A 104 -9.79 -5.61 -23.37
C CYS A 104 -9.70 -5.87 -24.88
N THR A 105 -8.53 -5.70 -25.49
CA THR A 105 -8.25 -6.35 -26.80
C THR A 105 -7.73 -7.78 -26.63
N ALA A 106 -7.47 -8.20 -25.40
CA ALA A 106 -7.03 -9.55 -25.06
C ALA A 106 -8.15 -10.59 -25.28
N THR A 107 -7.78 -11.85 -25.47
CA THR A 107 -8.73 -12.97 -25.60
C THR A 107 -8.87 -13.77 -24.30
N SER A 108 -8.12 -13.39 -23.26
CA SER A 108 -8.05 -14.09 -21.97
C SER A 108 -7.99 -13.07 -20.83
N PHE A 109 -8.80 -13.29 -19.79
CA PHE A 109 -9.06 -12.31 -18.73
C PHE A 109 -9.07 -12.95 -17.36
N GLY A 110 -8.66 -12.18 -16.35
CA GLY A 110 -8.90 -12.45 -14.92
C GLY A 110 -9.68 -11.32 -14.27
N ARG A 111 -9.96 -11.46 -12.98
CA ARG A 111 -10.63 -10.44 -12.15
C ARG A 111 -9.71 -10.03 -11.00
N VAL A 112 -9.57 -8.74 -10.78
CA VAL A 112 -8.67 -8.16 -9.77
C VAL A 112 -9.45 -7.22 -8.88
N ARG A 113 -9.30 -7.31 -7.56
CA ARG A 113 -9.76 -6.29 -6.61
C ARG A 113 -8.62 -5.84 -5.71
N PHE A 114 -8.73 -4.67 -5.12
CA PHE A 114 -7.68 -4.08 -4.30
C PHE A 114 -8.15 -3.88 -2.88
N LEU A 115 -7.37 -4.33 -1.91
CA LEU A 115 -7.56 -4.11 -0.48
C LEU A 115 -6.42 -3.22 0.04
N ASN A 116 -6.74 -2.12 0.71
CA ASN A 116 -5.72 -1.39 1.46
C ASN A 116 -5.66 -1.91 2.91
N ALA A 117 -4.66 -2.74 3.20
CA ALA A 117 -4.37 -3.25 4.53
C ALA A 117 -3.21 -2.48 5.21
N SER A 118 -2.72 -1.40 4.57
CA SER A 118 -1.60 -0.61 5.06
C SER A 118 -2.04 0.53 5.97
N THR A 119 -1.10 1.01 6.77
CA THR A 119 -1.27 2.06 7.79
C THR A 119 -0.18 3.11 7.64
N GLY A 120 -0.43 4.33 8.12
CA GLY A 120 0.51 5.44 8.02
C GLY A 120 0.50 6.18 6.67
N TYR A 121 -0.49 5.93 5.81
CA TYR A 121 -0.63 6.58 4.52
C TYR A 121 -1.99 7.25 4.36
N GLN A 122 -2.02 8.34 3.59
CA GLN A 122 -3.26 8.92 3.10
C GLN A 122 -3.98 7.96 2.13
N PRO A 123 -5.31 8.11 1.92
CA PRO A 123 -6.05 7.27 0.98
C PRO A 123 -5.41 7.25 -0.41
N PHE A 124 -5.28 6.07 -0.99
CA PHE A 124 -4.52 5.88 -2.22
C PHE A 124 -5.33 6.10 -3.50
N TYR A 125 -4.63 6.55 -4.53
CA TYR A 125 -5.04 6.39 -5.92
C TYR A 125 -4.35 5.12 -6.45
N VAL A 126 -5.15 4.18 -6.93
CA VAL A 126 -4.66 2.86 -7.38
C VAL A 126 -4.94 2.73 -8.87
N TYR A 127 -3.94 2.27 -9.61
CA TYR A 127 -4.01 2.04 -11.04
C TYR A 127 -3.63 0.60 -11.39
N LEU A 128 -4.30 0.04 -12.39
CA LEU A 128 -3.95 -1.21 -13.05
C LEU A 128 -3.63 -0.90 -14.52
N GLY A 129 -2.37 -1.05 -14.90
CA GLY A 129 -1.80 -0.42 -16.08
C GLY A 129 -1.95 1.10 -16.00
N ASN A 130 -2.58 1.68 -17.01
CA ASN A 130 -2.81 3.12 -17.10
C ASN A 130 -4.21 3.53 -16.56
N TRP A 131 -4.96 2.58 -15.99
CA TRP A 131 -6.35 2.78 -15.59
C TRP A 131 -6.48 2.95 -14.08
N MET A 132 -7.09 4.05 -13.66
CA MET A 132 -7.41 4.27 -12.26
C MET A 132 -8.58 3.37 -11.84
N VAL A 133 -8.33 2.49 -10.87
CA VAL A 133 -9.30 1.55 -10.32
C VAL A 133 -9.85 1.99 -8.97
N ALA A 134 -9.19 2.93 -8.28
CA ALA A 134 -9.70 3.55 -7.07
C ALA A 134 -9.09 4.95 -6.88
N SER A 135 -9.89 5.93 -6.46
CA SER A 135 -9.51 7.32 -6.17
C SER A 135 -9.82 7.68 -4.70
N GLY A 136 -8.99 7.16 -3.79
CA GLY A 136 -9.14 7.37 -2.34
C GLY A 136 -9.42 6.07 -1.57
N LEU A 137 -8.67 5.01 -1.87
CA LEU A 137 -8.70 3.73 -1.16
C LEU A 137 -8.03 3.86 0.22
N ALA A 138 -8.82 4.08 1.27
CA ALA A 138 -8.33 4.24 2.64
C ALA A 138 -8.07 2.88 3.33
N ASN A 139 -7.42 2.88 4.50
CA ASN A 139 -7.19 1.64 5.26
C ASN A 139 -8.52 0.92 5.55
N GLY A 140 -8.57 -0.35 5.16
CA GLY A 140 -9.75 -1.20 5.27
C GLY A 140 -10.76 -1.04 4.14
N ASP A 141 -10.53 -0.15 3.16
CA ASP A 141 -11.35 -0.12 1.95
C ASP A 141 -10.94 -1.25 1.00
N ILE A 142 -11.94 -1.80 0.30
CA ILE A 142 -11.75 -2.82 -0.73
C ILE A 142 -12.54 -2.44 -1.98
N THR A 143 -11.98 -2.66 -3.16
CA THR A 143 -12.73 -2.42 -4.40
C THR A 143 -13.62 -3.61 -4.72
N SER A 144 -14.61 -3.38 -5.59
CA SER A 144 -15.16 -4.47 -6.39
C SER A 144 -14.09 -5.10 -7.30
N TYR A 145 -14.38 -6.28 -7.82
CA TYR A 145 -13.55 -6.86 -8.87
C TYR A 145 -13.66 -6.06 -10.15
N VAL A 146 -12.52 -5.70 -10.73
CA VAL A 146 -12.41 -5.21 -12.11
C VAL A 146 -11.84 -6.30 -13.00
N GLN A 147 -12.30 -6.36 -14.24
CA GLN A 147 -11.75 -7.31 -15.21
C GLN A 147 -10.44 -6.77 -15.78
N SER A 148 -9.46 -7.65 -15.93
CA SER A 148 -8.13 -7.33 -16.45
C SER A 148 -7.69 -8.38 -17.47
N ALA A 149 -6.90 -7.98 -18.45
CA ALA A 149 -6.20 -8.94 -19.31
C ALA A 149 -5.33 -9.86 -18.43
N SER A 150 -5.34 -11.16 -18.74
CA SER A 150 -4.47 -12.12 -18.06
C SER A 150 -3.01 -11.92 -18.45
N GLY A 151 -2.09 -12.33 -17.58
CA GLY A 151 -0.65 -12.15 -17.72
C GLY A 151 -0.11 -11.02 -16.87
N THR A 152 1.09 -10.54 -17.20
CA THR A 152 1.76 -9.47 -16.47
C THR A 152 0.98 -8.17 -16.59
N GLN A 153 0.57 -7.62 -15.45
CA GLN A 153 -0.03 -6.30 -15.35
C GLN A 153 0.77 -5.43 -14.38
N THR A 154 0.80 -4.12 -14.60
CA THR A 154 1.46 -3.19 -13.67
C THR A 154 0.44 -2.62 -12.71
N VAL A 155 0.70 -2.66 -11.41
CA VAL A 155 -0.08 -1.92 -10.41
C VAL A 155 0.73 -0.70 -9.99
N THR A 156 0.09 0.47 -9.99
CA THR A 156 0.67 1.70 -9.45
C THR A 156 -0.18 2.20 -8.30
N VAL A 157 0.44 2.46 -7.14
CA VAL A 157 -0.21 3.04 -5.96
C VAL A 157 0.42 4.40 -5.71
N SER A 158 -0.40 5.43 -5.64
CA SER A 158 0.03 6.82 -5.53
C SER A 158 -0.82 7.63 -4.56
N GLY A 159 -0.31 8.78 -4.15
CA GLY A 159 -1.08 9.81 -3.46
C GLY A 159 -1.88 10.67 -4.43
N ALA A 160 -2.85 11.43 -3.92
CA ALA A 160 -3.64 12.38 -4.72
C ALA A 160 -2.78 13.50 -5.35
N ASN A 161 -1.58 13.74 -4.82
CA ASN A 161 -0.59 14.67 -5.38
C ASN A 161 0.27 14.08 -6.51
N GLY A 162 -0.01 12.84 -6.94
CA GLY A 162 0.75 12.15 -8.00
C GLY A 162 2.04 11.47 -7.54
N TYR A 163 2.42 11.56 -6.25
CA TYR A 163 3.58 10.84 -5.73
C TYR A 163 3.33 9.33 -5.76
N VAL A 164 4.17 8.59 -6.47
CA VAL A 164 4.08 7.12 -6.58
C VAL A 164 4.76 6.48 -5.37
N TYR A 165 3.99 5.78 -4.54
CA TYR A 165 4.51 5.03 -3.40
C TYR A 165 5.11 3.69 -3.81
N ILE A 166 4.45 3.00 -4.74
CA ILE A 166 4.93 1.73 -5.29
C ILE A 166 4.37 1.53 -6.70
N GLN A 167 5.22 0.98 -7.57
CA GLN A 167 4.84 0.44 -8.87
C GLN A 167 5.40 -0.97 -8.98
N LYS A 168 4.53 -1.97 -9.19
CA LYS A 168 4.92 -3.38 -9.17
C LYS A 168 4.16 -4.18 -10.23
N SER A 169 4.84 -5.10 -10.88
CA SER A 169 4.20 -6.07 -11.78
C SER A 169 3.54 -7.19 -10.98
N ILE A 170 2.31 -7.55 -11.37
CA ILE A 170 1.52 -8.67 -10.83
C ILE A 170 1.19 -9.68 -11.94
N GLN A 171 0.82 -10.90 -11.57
CA GLN A 171 0.42 -11.94 -12.53
C GLN A 171 -1.08 -12.24 -12.46
N VAL A 172 -1.83 -11.67 -13.40
CA VAL A 172 -3.27 -11.91 -13.47
C VAL A 172 -3.55 -13.26 -14.13
N SER A 173 -4.11 -14.19 -13.35
CA SER A 173 -4.48 -15.51 -13.85
C SER A 173 -5.76 -15.46 -14.69
N ALA A 174 -5.75 -16.16 -15.83
CA ALA A 174 -6.92 -16.31 -16.69
C ALA A 174 -8.06 -17.03 -15.96
N SER A 175 -9.30 -16.58 -16.20
CA SER A 175 -10.55 -17.14 -15.66
C SER A 175 -10.59 -17.25 -14.13
N SER A 176 -9.75 -16.52 -13.41
CA SER A 176 -9.66 -16.52 -11.96
C SER A 176 -9.87 -15.13 -11.38
N SER A 177 -10.29 -15.09 -10.12
CA SER A 177 -10.30 -13.89 -9.30
C SER A 177 -9.04 -13.81 -8.44
N MET A 178 -8.58 -12.59 -8.15
CA MET A 178 -7.52 -12.33 -7.19
C MET A 178 -7.73 -11.01 -6.44
N THR A 179 -7.22 -10.95 -5.22
CA THR A 179 -7.12 -9.76 -4.39
C THR A 179 -5.67 -9.30 -4.35
N ILE A 180 -5.48 -8.00 -4.58
CA ILE A 180 -4.21 -7.32 -4.44
C ILE A 180 -4.26 -6.54 -3.13
N ALA A 181 -3.51 -7.01 -2.13
CA ALA A 181 -3.42 -6.32 -0.85
C ALA A 181 -2.23 -5.36 -0.85
N ILE A 182 -2.49 -4.09 -0.57
CA ILE A 182 -1.48 -3.07 -0.30
C ILE A 182 -1.13 -3.17 1.20
N ILE A 183 0.14 -3.46 1.51
CA ILE A 183 0.58 -3.83 2.87
C ILE A 183 1.80 -3.03 3.33
N ASN A 184 1.93 -2.85 4.65
CA ASN A 184 3.19 -2.40 5.25
C ASN A 184 4.19 -3.56 5.31
N THR A 185 5.48 -3.24 5.18
CA THR A 185 6.62 -4.15 5.32
C THR A 185 7.73 -3.47 6.12
N ALA A 186 8.79 -4.21 6.46
CA ALA A 186 9.93 -3.64 7.17
C ALA A 186 10.63 -2.54 6.36
N SER A 187 10.53 -2.57 5.03
CA SER A 187 11.15 -1.62 4.10
C SER A 187 10.18 -0.57 3.54
N GLY A 188 8.94 -0.48 4.05
CA GLY A 188 7.92 0.44 3.55
C GLY A 188 6.74 -0.29 2.91
N LEU A 189 6.11 0.32 1.91
CA LEU A 189 4.90 -0.21 1.27
C LEU A 189 5.24 -1.34 0.27
N ASP A 190 4.40 -2.36 0.21
CA ASP A 190 4.50 -3.45 -0.76
C ASP A 190 3.11 -3.93 -1.18
N ILE A 191 3.07 -4.75 -2.22
CA ILE A 191 1.87 -5.38 -2.74
C ILE A 191 2.00 -6.90 -2.63
N MET A 192 0.93 -7.53 -2.11
CA MET A 192 0.77 -8.98 -2.03
C MET A 192 -0.38 -9.46 -2.91
N GLU A 193 -0.09 -10.45 -3.74
CA GLU A 193 -1.08 -11.14 -4.59
C GLU A 193 -1.73 -12.29 -3.81
N ILE A 194 -3.05 -12.33 -3.80
CA ILE A 194 -3.84 -13.32 -3.05
C ILE A 194 -4.86 -13.92 -4.02
N SER A 195 -4.71 -15.21 -4.30
CA SER A 195 -5.63 -15.93 -5.21
C SER A 195 -6.99 -16.11 -4.55
N ASP A 196 -8.08 -15.71 -5.21
CA ASP A 196 -9.46 -15.88 -4.74
C ASP A 196 -10.12 -17.12 -5.37
N ILE A 197 -9.33 -18.15 -5.68
CA ILE A 197 -9.85 -19.46 -6.08
C ILE A 197 -10.74 -20.00 -4.95
N SER A 198 -11.96 -20.36 -5.31
CA SER A 198 -12.94 -20.94 -4.39
C SER A 198 -12.46 -22.30 -3.87
N CYS A 199 -12.86 -22.62 -2.64
CA CYS A 199 -12.59 -23.94 -2.08
C CYS A 199 -13.30 -25.04 -2.87
N ASN A 200 -12.77 -26.26 -2.79
CA ASN A 200 -13.49 -27.46 -3.20
C ASN A 200 -14.08 -28.13 -1.94
N ALA A 201 -15.35 -27.83 -1.64
CA ALA A 201 -16.07 -28.40 -0.51
C ALA A 201 -17.36 -29.10 -0.96
N PRO A 202 -17.91 -30.02 -0.14
CA PRO A 202 -19.20 -30.64 -0.43
C PRO A 202 -20.29 -29.60 -0.75
N SER A 203 -21.17 -29.94 -1.69
CA SER A 203 -22.30 -29.08 -2.06
C SER A 203 -23.13 -28.73 -0.82
N GLY A 204 -23.45 -27.45 -0.69
CA GLY A 204 -24.19 -26.90 0.45
C GLY A 204 -23.31 -26.37 1.57
N ASN A 205 -22.01 -26.67 1.60
CA ASN A 205 -21.10 -26.13 2.61
C ASN A 205 -20.58 -24.73 2.26
N SER A 206 -20.12 -24.02 3.27
CA SER A 206 -19.36 -22.78 3.16
C SER A 206 -17.89 -23.03 3.51
N CYS A 207 -16.99 -22.19 3.01
CA CYS A 207 -15.57 -22.25 3.31
C CYS A 207 -15.01 -20.95 3.85
N LEU A 208 -14.02 -21.06 4.73
CA LEU A 208 -13.28 -19.93 5.27
C LEU A 208 -11.79 -20.28 5.25
N ARG A 209 -10.97 -19.28 4.93
CA ARG A 209 -9.54 -19.28 5.21
C ARG A 209 -9.17 -17.95 5.86
N THR A 210 -7.99 -17.88 6.46
CA THR A 210 -7.48 -16.66 7.08
C THR A 210 -6.26 -16.15 6.31
N CYS A 211 -6.16 -14.84 6.17
CA CYS A 211 -4.98 -14.15 5.66
C CYS A 211 -4.53 -13.10 6.68
N ASN A 212 -3.32 -13.26 7.22
CA ASN A 212 -2.74 -12.29 8.14
C ASN A 212 -1.85 -11.31 7.38
N LEU A 213 -2.30 -10.08 7.24
CA LEU A 213 -1.60 -8.96 6.63
C LEU A 213 -1.07 -7.98 7.70
N SER A 214 -1.17 -8.32 8.98
CA SER A 214 -0.62 -7.51 10.07
C SER A 214 0.87 -7.77 10.22
N GLN A 215 1.68 -6.74 10.02
CA GLN A 215 3.14 -6.91 9.97
C GLN A 215 3.76 -7.21 11.34
N ASN A 216 3.22 -6.63 12.40
CA ASN A 216 3.89 -6.54 13.71
C ASN A 216 2.99 -6.87 14.91
N LEU A 217 1.76 -7.35 14.69
CA LEU A 217 0.80 -7.59 15.78
C LEU A 217 0.71 -9.05 16.21
N GLY A 218 1.40 -9.93 15.49
CA GLY A 218 1.69 -11.32 15.85
C GLY A 218 1.24 -12.32 14.80
N PRO A 219 1.65 -13.59 14.94
CA PRO A 219 0.82 -14.67 14.48
C PRO A 219 -0.47 -14.73 15.29
N PHE A 220 -1.54 -15.18 14.66
CA PHE A 220 -2.86 -15.27 15.30
C PHE A 220 -3.44 -16.68 15.27
N ASP A 221 -4.23 -16.96 16.29
CA ASP A 221 -5.17 -18.07 16.32
C ASP A 221 -6.57 -17.52 16.05
N VAL A 222 -7.34 -18.21 15.23
CA VAL A 222 -8.70 -17.82 14.83
C VAL A 222 -9.66 -18.93 15.21
N SER A 223 -10.60 -18.58 16.08
CA SER A 223 -11.69 -19.45 16.50
C SER A 223 -12.98 -19.10 15.78
N ILE A 224 -13.71 -20.12 15.35
CA ILE A 224 -15.02 -19.99 14.71
C ILE A 224 -16.06 -20.39 15.75
N GLY A 225 -16.95 -19.45 16.07
CA GLY A 225 -18.03 -19.63 17.02
C GLY A 225 -19.42 -19.55 16.38
N ASN A 226 -20.32 -20.41 16.82
CA ASN A 226 -21.74 -20.36 16.49
C ASN A 226 -22.55 -20.59 17.77
N GLN A 227 -23.42 -19.64 18.10
CA GLN A 227 -24.21 -19.62 19.34
C GLN A 227 -23.31 -19.70 20.60
N ASN A 228 -23.16 -20.88 21.18
CA ASN A 228 -22.47 -21.13 22.44
C ASN A 228 -21.23 -22.03 22.32
N ASN A 229 -20.90 -22.49 21.10
CA ASN A 229 -19.71 -23.31 20.87
C ASN A 229 -18.73 -22.56 19.99
N SER A 230 -17.44 -22.68 20.30
CA SER A 230 -16.35 -22.18 19.48
C SER A 230 -15.22 -23.18 19.44
N TYR A 231 -14.60 -23.32 18.28
CA TYR A 231 -13.38 -24.11 18.13
C TYR A 231 -12.33 -23.32 17.37
N THR A 232 -11.06 -23.54 17.70
CA THR A 232 -9.94 -22.93 16.97
C THR A 232 -9.77 -23.63 15.62
N ALA A 233 -10.01 -22.89 14.54
CA ALA A 233 -9.93 -23.43 13.18
C ALA A 233 -8.56 -23.18 12.52
N PHE A 234 -7.90 -22.09 12.91
CA PHE A 234 -6.58 -21.73 12.40
C PHE A 234 -5.68 -21.34 13.57
N THR A 235 -4.44 -21.78 13.55
CA THR A 235 -3.46 -21.50 14.60
C THR A 235 -2.18 -20.99 13.99
N ASN A 236 -1.50 -20.08 14.69
CA ASN A 236 -0.19 -19.56 14.33
C ASN A 236 -0.15 -18.99 12.89
N VAL A 237 -1.20 -18.29 12.47
CA VAL A 237 -1.27 -17.69 11.13
C VAL A 237 -0.33 -16.49 11.08
N ARG A 238 0.82 -16.63 10.41
CA ARG A 238 1.90 -15.65 10.39
C ARG A 238 1.65 -14.51 9.41
N TYR A 239 2.40 -13.43 9.54
CA TYR A 239 2.36 -12.32 8.58
C TYR A 239 2.63 -12.81 7.15
N ARG A 240 1.77 -12.37 6.22
CA ARG A 240 1.66 -12.79 4.80
C ARG A 240 1.28 -14.25 4.58
N GLU A 241 0.82 -14.95 5.61
CA GLU A 241 0.30 -16.29 5.46
C GLU A 241 -1.15 -16.25 4.98
N VAL A 242 -1.47 -17.09 4.00
CA VAL A 242 -2.84 -17.41 3.58
C VAL A 242 -3.05 -18.88 3.89
N THR A 243 -3.95 -19.19 4.83
CA THR A 243 -4.19 -20.58 5.23
C THR A 243 -4.93 -21.34 4.11
N PRO A 244 -4.87 -22.68 4.13
CA PRO A 244 -5.86 -23.50 3.43
C PRO A 244 -7.29 -23.19 3.92
N TYR A 245 -8.28 -23.56 3.11
CA TYR A 245 -9.68 -23.47 3.51
C TYR A 245 -10.06 -24.56 4.51
N THR A 246 -10.92 -24.20 5.45
CA THR A 246 -11.75 -25.13 6.22
C THR A 246 -13.20 -25.00 5.76
N SER A 247 -13.94 -26.11 5.72
CA SER A 247 -15.35 -26.13 5.33
C SER A 247 -16.26 -26.34 6.54
N PHE A 248 -17.41 -25.69 6.55
CA PHE A 248 -18.40 -25.75 7.63
C PHE A 248 -19.81 -25.50 7.06
N TYR A 249 -20.83 -25.71 7.89
CA TYR A 249 -22.21 -25.46 7.48
C TYR A 249 -22.47 -23.96 7.27
N PRO A 250 -23.35 -23.57 6.35
CA PRO A 250 -23.75 -22.18 6.21
C PRO A 250 -24.41 -21.66 7.49
N GLY A 251 -24.28 -20.37 7.76
CA GLY A 251 -24.92 -19.73 8.90
C GLY A 251 -24.19 -18.47 9.37
N TRP A 252 -24.71 -17.91 10.45
CA TRP A 252 -24.09 -16.78 11.13
C TRP A 252 -22.98 -17.25 12.06
N TYR A 253 -21.80 -16.65 11.94
CA TYR A 253 -20.62 -16.98 12.74
C TYR A 253 -20.01 -15.73 13.37
N GLN A 254 -19.58 -15.90 14.62
CA GLN A 254 -18.68 -14.99 15.31
C GLN A 254 -17.27 -15.57 15.20
N LEU A 255 -16.33 -14.78 14.68
CA LEU A 255 -14.92 -15.11 14.59
C LEU A 255 -14.16 -14.39 15.71
N TYR A 256 -13.33 -15.12 16.43
CA TYR A 256 -12.51 -14.60 17.51
C TYR A 256 -11.04 -14.72 17.16
N ILE A 257 -10.32 -13.60 17.24
CA ILE A 257 -8.90 -13.53 16.89
C ILE A 257 -8.11 -13.34 18.18
N ALA A 258 -7.22 -14.27 18.48
CA ALA A 258 -6.32 -14.20 19.62
C ALA A 258 -4.86 -14.17 19.12
N ARG A 259 -3.96 -13.56 19.88
CA ARG A 259 -2.52 -13.79 19.66
C ARG A 259 -2.23 -15.26 19.94
N THR A 260 -1.39 -15.88 19.11
CA THR A 260 -1.01 -17.27 19.32
C THR A 260 -0.40 -17.47 20.70
N GLY A 261 -0.91 -18.46 21.44
CA GLY A 261 -0.49 -18.73 22.82
C GLY A 261 -1.14 -17.85 23.89
N ALA A 262 -2.12 -17.01 23.55
CA ALA A 262 -2.90 -16.28 24.54
C ALA A 262 -3.73 -17.23 25.43
N PHE A 263 -4.05 -16.79 26.64
CA PHE A 263 -4.97 -17.52 27.52
C PHE A 263 -6.35 -17.65 26.86
N PRO A 264 -7.10 -18.73 27.14
CA PRO A 264 -8.45 -18.92 26.61
C PRO A 264 -9.34 -17.69 26.82
N SER A 265 -10.21 -17.40 25.86
CA SER A 265 -11.12 -16.24 25.88
C SER A 265 -10.45 -14.85 25.87
N THR A 266 -9.15 -14.77 25.61
CA THR A 266 -8.43 -13.50 25.44
C THR A 266 -8.31 -13.16 23.96
N TYR A 267 -9.23 -12.32 23.47
CA TYR A 267 -9.31 -11.95 22.06
C TYR A 267 -8.85 -10.50 21.83
N VAL A 268 -8.09 -10.29 20.75
CA VAL A 268 -7.59 -8.97 20.32
C VAL A 268 -8.46 -8.33 19.24
N ALA A 269 -9.26 -9.13 18.54
CA ALA A 269 -10.26 -8.65 17.59
C ALA A 269 -11.38 -9.68 17.45
N THR A 270 -12.52 -9.23 16.93
CA THR A 270 -13.62 -10.11 16.57
C THR A 270 -14.24 -9.67 15.24
N ALA A 271 -14.78 -10.62 14.49
CA ALA A 271 -15.54 -10.36 13.28
C ALA A 271 -16.85 -11.15 13.30
N THR A 272 -17.87 -10.66 12.61
CA THR A 272 -19.11 -11.40 12.36
C THR A 272 -19.31 -11.57 10.86
N ALA A 273 -19.88 -12.70 10.47
CA ALA A 273 -20.23 -12.94 9.07
C ALA A 273 -21.39 -13.92 8.96
N ASN A 274 -22.33 -13.60 8.06
CA ASN A 274 -23.30 -14.57 7.57
C ASN A 274 -22.71 -15.30 6.36
N MET A 275 -22.38 -16.56 6.54
CA MET A 275 -21.70 -17.41 5.57
C MET A 275 -22.72 -18.22 4.79
N SER A 276 -22.79 -18.00 3.48
CA SER A 276 -23.78 -18.62 2.60
C SER A 276 -23.31 -19.96 2.05
N ALA A 277 -24.26 -20.83 1.70
CA ALA A 277 -23.98 -22.10 1.04
C ALA A 277 -23.23 -21.89 -0.28
N ASN A 278 -22.28 -22.77 -0.57
CA ASN A 278 -21.48 -22.78 -1.81
C ASN A 278 -20.61 -21.53 -2.01
N MET A 279 -20.31 -20.78 -0.94
CA MET A 279 -19.46 -19.59 -0.98
C MET A 279 -18.13 -19.84 -0.26
N SER A 280 -17.07 -19.21 -0.77
CA SER A 280 -15.76 -19.19 -0.15
C SER A 280 -15.47 -17.81 0.41
N TYR A 281 -14.89 -17.76 1.60
CA TYR A 281 -14.58 -16.51 2.30
C TYR A 281 -13.12 -16.46 2.71
N THR A 282 -12.55 -15.25 2.70
CA THR A 282 -11.24 -14.95 3.29
C THR A 282 -11.44 -13.98 4.46
N LEU A 283 -10.97 -14.35 5.65
CA LEU A 283 -10.79 -13.44 6.78
C LEU A 283 -9.44 -12.74 6.62
N TYR A 284 -9.44 -11.45 6.33
CA TYR A 284 -8.25 -10.61 6.37
C TYR A 284 -8.07 -10.03 7.78
N ILE A 285 -6.85 -10.13 8.30
CA ILE A 285 -6.44 -9.53 9.58
C ILE A 285 -5.32 -8.54 9.28
N PHE A 286 -5.48 -7.27 9.62
CA PHE A 286 -4.50 -6.23 9.32
C PHE A 286 -4.51 -5.12 10.37
N ASN A 287 -3.48 -4.28 10.37
CA ASN A 287 -3.37 -3.19 11.33
C ASN A 287 -4.47 -2.15 11.09
N ALA A 288 -5.08 -1.68 12.18
CA ALA A 288 -5.92 -0.50 12.15
C ALA A 288 -5.08 0.77 11.85
N PRO A 289 -5.68 1.86 11.33
CA PRO A 289 -4.95 3.08 10.98
C PRO A 289 -4.15 3.66 12.14
N ASN A 290 -4.68 3.51 13.36
CA ASN A 290 -4.12 4.03 14.59
C ASN A 290 -3.65 2.87 15.49
N ALA A 291 -2.52 3.04 16.16
CA ALA A 291 -1.96 2.03 17.07
C ALA A 291 -2.90 1.68 18.24
N THR A 292 -3.74 2.61 18.67
CA THR A 292 -4.73 2.42 19.74
C THR A 292 -5.88 1.50 19.33
N GLU A 293 -6.25 1.46 18.05
CA GLU A 293 -7.28 0.56 17.52
C GLU A 293 -6.74 -0.87 17.34
N GLY A 294 -5.41 -1.04 17.26
CA GLY A 294 -4.76 -2.34 17.15
C GLY A 294 -5.03 -3.03 15.82
N LEU A 295 -6.04 -3.90 15.77
CA LEU A 295 -6.37 -4.76 14.62
C LEU A 295 -7.70 -4.41 13.98
N ARG A 296 -7.74 -4.54 12.66
CA ARG A 296 -8.96 -4.64 11.86
C ARG A 296 -9.06 -6.03 11.26
N THR A 297 -10.31 -6.46 11.14
CA THR A 297 -10.67 -7.75 10.56
C THR A 297 -11.78 -7.57 9.56
N MET A 298 -11.67 -8.25 8.42
CA MET A 298 -12.67 -8.19 7.35
C MET A 298 -12.91 -9.57 6.78
N VAL A 299 -14.16 -10.02 6.78
CA VAL A 299 -14.56 -11.24 6.08
C VAL A 299 -15.07 -10.86 4.70
N VAL A 300 -14.48 -11.44 3.67
CA VAL A 300 -14.77 -11.10 2.28
C VAL A 300 -15.11 -12.37 1.51
N SER A 301 -16.20 -12.35 0.76
CA SER A 301 -16.53 -13.43 -0.19
C SER A 301 -15.61 -13.38 -1.41
N ASN A 302 -15.15 -14.54 -1.87
CA ASN A 302 -14.25 -14.69 -3.00
C ASN A 302 -15.00 -14.79 -4.32
#